data_AF-A0A356UJ70-F1
#
_entry.id   AF-A0A356UJ70-F1
#
_cell.length_a   1.000
_cell.length_b   1.000
_cell.length_c   1.000
_cell.angle_alpha   90.00
_cell.angle_beta   90.00
_cell.angle_gamma   90.00
#
_symmetry.space_group_name_H-M   'P 1'
#
loop_
_entity.id
_entity.type
_entity.pdbx_description
1 polymer ?
#
loop_
_entity_poly.entity_id
_entity_poly.type
_entity_poly.pdbx_seq_one_letter_code
_entity_poly.pdbx_strand_id
1 'polypeptide(L)'
;MAKGQSKPDGEIVRYRIKIKGVVQGVGFRPFVYQLALTRQLKGSVLNSSQGVIIEAEGEKEKVLSFIENIRTSPPSLSRITAFEWEELPPLGANSFVILKSEGLAVSAGRQAEREALIPPDVAICPDCAREINDPFDRHYNYPFTNCTNCGPRFTITLEVPYDRINTSMAGFVMCPACTTEYHNPNDRRFHAQPVACPVCGPQVELVTNQGEVVATKDWLKGCWDILQNGNILALKSLGGFLLACLAQDRLAVQVLRRRKGRQAKP
;
A
#
# COMPACT_ATOMS: atom_id res chain seq x y z
N MET A 1 28.27 -45.40 -25.79
CA MET A 1 27.16 -44.43 -25.87
C MET A 1 27.01 -43.80 -24.49
N ALA A 2 26.96 -42.46 -24.46
CA ALA A 2 27.34 -41.63 -23.32
C ALA A 2 26.44 -41.81 -22.09
N LYS A 3 27.07 -41.99 -20.92
CA LYS A 3 26.45 -41.80 -19.60
C LYS A 3 26.09 -40.32 -19.48
N GLY A 4 24.82 -40.01 -19.27
CA GLY A 4 24.35 -38.66 -18.97
C GLY A 4 25.06 -38.14 -17.74
N GLN A 5 25.84 -37.07 -17.91
CA GLN A 5 26.43 -36.32 -16.82
C GLN A 5 25.28 -35.69 -16.02
N SER A 6 25.06 -36.17 -14.80
CA SER A 6 24.29 -35.45 -13.79
C SER A 6 24.95 -34.07 -13.61
N LYS A 7 24.20 -32.99 -13.82
CA LYS A 7 24.62 -31.66 -13.38
C LYS A 7 25.04 -31.77 -11.90
N PRO A 8 26.17 -31.17 -11.47
CA PRO A 8 26.48 -31.12 -10.05
C PRO A 8 25.31 -30.45 -9.32
N ASP A 9 24.84 -31.06 -8.23
CA ASP A 9 23.89 -30.40 -7.32
C ASP A 9 24.46 -29.02 -6.97
N GLY A 10 23.75 -27.97 -7.39
CA GLY A 10 24.21 -26.60 -7.21
C GLY A 10 24.42 -26.31 -5.73
N GLU A 11 25.51 -25.61 -5.40
CA GLU A 11 25.80 -25.18 -4.03
C GLU A 11 24.56 -24.47 -3.44
N ILE A 12 24.00 -25.03 -2.36
CA ILE A 12 22.87 -24.44 -1.65
C ILE A 12 23.41 -23.39 -0.69
N VAL A 13 22.95 -22.16 -0.88
CA VAL A 13 23.34 -21.01 -0.07
C VAL A 13 22.08 -20.37 0.51
N ARG A 14 22.27 -19.67 1.63
CA ARG A 14 21.25 -18.80 2.21
C ARG A 14 21.84 -17.42 2.38
N TYR A 15 21.12 -16.40 1.92
CA TYR A 15 21.50 -15.01 2.14
C TYR A 15 20.43 -14.29 2.92
N ARG A 16 20.85 -13.45 3.86
CA ARG A 16 20.00 -12.41 4.45
C ARG A 16 20.28 -11.10 3.74
N ILE A 17 19.23 -10.48 3.22
CA ILE A 17 19.28 -9.18 2.55
C ILE A 17 18.55 -8.16 3.43
N LYS A 18 19.20 -7.02 3.67
CA LYS A 18 18.65 -5.87 4.41
C LYS A 18 18.55 -4.69 3.44
N ILE A 19 17.34 -4.16 3.31
CA ILE A 19 17.05 -3.07 2.38
C ILE A 19 16.46 -1.89 3.15
N LYS A 20 17.09 -0.71 3.00
CA LYS A 20 16.66 0.53 3.63
C LYS A 20 16.16 1.55 2.60
N GLY A 21 15.33 2.49 3.05
CA GLY A 21 14.75 3.56 2.24
C GLY A 21 13.22 3.51 2.22
N VAL A 22 12.63 3.97 1.11
CA VAL A 22 11.18 3.89 0.88
C VAL A 22 10.88 2.50 0.34
N VAL A 23 10.79 1.52 1.24
CA VAL A 23 10.62 0.09 0.89
C VAL A 23 9.45 -0.57 1.59
N GLN A 24 8.71 0.19 2.40
CA GLN A 24 7.49 -0.27 3.06
C GLN A 24 6.28 0.46 2.50
N GLY A 25 5.13 -0.20 2.46
CA GLY A 25 3.91 0.36 1.84
C GLY A 25 4.00 0.53 0.32
N VAL A 26 5.00 -0.03 -0.35
CA VAL A 26 5.21 0.10 -1.80
C VAL A 26 5.04 -1.21 -2.56
N GLY A 27 4.41 -2.22 -1.95
CA GLY A 27 4.28 -3.55 -2.56
C GLY A 27 5.56 -4.38 -2.54
N PHE A 28 6.52 -4.08 -1.65
CA PHE A 28 7.80 -4.78 -1.61
C PHE A 28 7.69 -6.25 -1.16
N ARG A 29 6.97 -6.53 -0.07
CA ARG A 29 6.69 -7.91 0.38
C ARG A 29 6.05 -8.80 -0.69
N PRO A 30 4.95 -8.38 -1.35
CA PRO A 30 4.34 -9.21 -2.40
C PRO A 30 5.26 -9.36 -3.63
N PHE A 31 6.01 -8.32 -4.01
CA PHE A 31 7.02 -8.41 -5.07
C PHE A 31 8.09 -9.48 -4.76
N VAL A 32 8.72 -9.41 -3.58
CA VAL A 32 9.76 -10.36 -3.15
C VAL A 32 9.21 -11.78 -3.10
N TYR A 33 8.00 -11.96 -2.56
CA TYR A 33 7.34 -13.26 -2.49
C TYR A 33 7.14 -13.87 -3.88
N GLN A 34 6.55 -13.13 -4.81
CA GLN A 34 6.33 -13.60 -6.19
C GLN A 34 7.64 -13.92 -6.91
N LEU A 35 8.64 -13.08 -6.67
CA LEU A 35 9.95 -13.25 -7.26
C LEU A 35 10.66 -14.51 -6.76
N ALA A 36 10.52 -14.81 -5.47
CA ALA A 36 11.06 -16.01 -4.85
C ALA A 36 10.36 -17.27 -5.38
N LEU A 37 9.03 -17.25 -5.50
CA LEU A 37 8.27 -18.37 -6.07
C LEU A 37 8.67 -18.66 -7.53
N THR A 38 8.79 -17.61 -8.36
CA THR A 38 9.21 -17.74 -9.76
C THR A 38 10.59 -18.39 -9.90
N ARG A 39 11.49 -18.12 -8.94
CA ARG A 39 12.83 -18.71 -8.88
C ARG A 39 12.91 -19.99 -8.03
N GLN A 40 11.79 -20.49 -7.52
CA GLN A 40 11.72 -21.68 -6.65
C GLN A 40 12.59 -21.57 -5.39
N LEU A 41 12.79 -20.35 -4.88
CA LEU A 41 13.57 -20.09 -3.68
C LEU A 41 12.72 -20.30 -2.42
N LYS A 42 13.41 -20.51 -1.30
CA LYS A 42 12.83 -20.74 0.04
C LYS A 42 13.29 -19.63 0.99
N GLY A 43 12.55 -19.42 2.08
CA GLY A 43 12.91 -18.40 3.07
C GLY A 43 11.76 -17.46 3.42
N SER A 44 12.06 -16.17 3.61
CA SER A 44 11.07 -15.23 4.12
C SER A 44 11.30 -13.78 3.74
N VAL A 45 10.25 -12.96 3.90
CA VAL A 45 10.34 -11.49 3.87
C VAL A 45 9.49 -10.87 4.97
N LEU A 46 10.00 -9.83 5.62
CA LEU A 46 9.28 -9.05 6.64
C LEU A 46 9.61 -7.56 6.57
N ASN A 47 8.67 -6.74 7.05
CA ASN A 47 8.96 -5.34 7.36
C ASN A 47 9.51 -5.25 8.79
N SER A 48 10.58 -4.49 8.98
CA SER A 48 11.16 -4.17 10.31
C SER A 48 11.12 -2.66 10.57
N SER A 49 11.53 -2.21 11.75
CA SER A 49 11.67 -0.76 12.02
C SER A 49 12.75 -0.07 11.17
N GLN A 50 13.66 -0.83 10.57
CA GLN A 50 14.80 -0.32 9.79
C GLN A 50 14.61 -0.46 8.27
N GLY A 51 13.59 -1.19 7.81
CA GLY A 51 13.38 -1.40 6.38
C GLY A 51 12.73 -2.75 6.08
N VAL A 52 13.22 -3.46 5.06
CA VAL A 52 12.77 -4.81 4.70
C VAL A 52 13.92 -5.78 4.91
N ILE A 53 13.62 -6.90 5.56
CA ILE A 53 14.55 -8.02 5.74
C ILE A 53 14.03 -9.19 4.93
N ILE A 54 14.92 -9.77 4.13
CA ILE A 54 14.64 -10.93 3.27
C ILE A 54 15.65 -12.01 3.65
N GLU A 55 15.19 -13.24 3.72
CA GLU A 55 16.07 -14.40 3.73
C GLU A 55 15.71 -15.27 2.54
N ALA A 56 16.71 -15.60 1.72
CA ALA A 56 16.53 -16.41 0.52
C ALA A 56 17.53 -17.55 0.51
N GLU A 57 17.01 -18.76 0.31
CA GLU A 57 17.77 -20.01 0.30
C GLU A 57 17.46 -20.81 -0.96
N GLY A 58 18.50 -21.41 -1.55
CA GLY A 58 18.40 -22.25 -2.73
C GLY A 58 19.74 -22.36 -3.46
N GLU A 59 19.70 -22.80 -4.71
CA GLU A 59 20.89 -22.84 -5.58
C GLU A 59 21.50 -21.43 -5.70
N LYS A 60 22.82 -21.35 -5.52
CA LYS A 60 23.57 -20.08 -5.52
C LYS A 60 23.24 -19.16 -6.68
N GLU A 61 23.24 -19.66 -7.91
CA GLU A 61 22.93 -18.84 -9.09
C GLU A 61 21.53 -18.22 -9.03
N LYS A 62 20.53 -18.97 -8.54
CA LYS A 62 19.15 -18.49 -8.39
C LYS A 62 19.04 -17.41 -7.32
N VAL A 63 19.73 -17.61 -6.18
CA VAL A 63 19.74 -16.61 -5.10
C VAL A 63 20.47 -15.34 -5.53
N LEU A 64 21.61 -15.45 -6.20
CA LEU A 64 22.34 -14.29 -6.74
C LEU A 64 21.50 -13.51 -7.76
N SER A 65 20.85 -14.20 -8.71
CA SER A 65 19.94 -13.58 -9.67
C SER A 65 18.74 -12.90 -9.00
N PHE A 66 18.21 -13.50 -7.93
CA PHE A 66 17.12 -12.93 -7.13
C PHE A 66 17.53 -11.61 -6.49
N ILE A 67 18.69 -11.58 -5.87
CA ILE A 67 19.24 -10.40 -5.18
C ILE A 67 19.49 -9.28 -6.18
N GLU A 68 20.09 -9.60 -7.33
CA GLU A 68 20.33 -8.61 -8.38
C GLU A 68 19.02 -8.06 -8.94
N ASN A 69 18.00 -8.90 -9.16
CA ASN A 69 16.72 -8.43 -9.66
C ASN A 69 15.99 -7.51 -8.69
N ILE A 70 16.06 -7.76 -7.37
CA ILE A 70 15.53 -6.83 -6.37
C ILE A 70 16.25 -5.49 -6.45
N ARG A 71 17.57 -5.50 -6.69
CA ARG A 71 18.37 -4.28 -6.79
C ARG A 71 18.07 -3.47 -8.05
N THR A 72 17.95 -4.12 -9.20
CA THR A 72 17.82 -3.46 -10.52
C THR A 72 16.40 -3.19 -10.94
N SER A 73 15.43 -3.93 -10.39
CA SER A 73 14.03 -3.86 -10.80
C SER A 73 13.08 -3.91 -9.60
N PRO A 74 13.25 -3.03 -8.60
CA PRO A 74 12.39 -3.01 -7.43
C PRO A 74 10.99 -2.44 -7.78
N PRO A 75 10.00 -2.54 -6.86
CA PRO A 75 8.68 -1.94 -7.08
C PRO A 75 8.75 -0.46 -7.45
N SER A 76 7.85 0.00 -8.32
CA SER A 76 7.91 1.35 -8.93
C SER A 76 7.85 2.50 -7.93
N LEU A 77 7.16 2.33 -6.80
CA LEU A 77 7.05 3.33 -5.74
C LEU A 77 8.22 3.28 -4.75
N SER A 78 9.11 2.29 -4.88
CA SER A 78 10.20 2.11 -3.94
C SER A 78 11.40 2.99 -4.27
N ARG A 79 12.15 3.38 -3.24
CA ARG A 79 13.45 4.01 -3.38
C ARG A 79 14.41 3.40 -2.37
N ILE A 80 15.33 2.60 -2.88
CA ILE A 80 16.36 1.94 -2.09
C ILE A 80 17.48 2.95 -1.83
N THR A 81 17.89 3.09 -0.57
CA THR A 81 18.98 3.98 -0.12
C THR A 81 20.18 3.21 0.40
N ALA A 82 19.96 2.02 0.98
CA ALA A 82 20.99 1.06 1.30
C ALA A 82 20.51 -0.35 0.97
N PHE A 83 21.43 -1.19 0.52
CA PHE A 83 21.18 -2.58 0.15
C PHE A 83 22.39 -3.41 0.56
N GLU A 84 22.21 -4.22 1.60
CA GLU A 84 23.25 -5.05 2.18
C GLU A 84 22.80 -6.49 2.20
N TRP A 85 23.74 -7.42 2.11
CA TRP A 85 23.44 -8.84 2.16
C TRP A 85 24.63 -9.62 2.70
N GLU A 86 24.34 -10.66 3.46
CA GLU A 86 25.32 -11.52 4.13
C GLU A 86 24.93 -12.98 3.94
N GLU A 87 25.93 -13.85 3.78
CA GLU A 87 25.72 -15.28 3.69
C GLU A 87 25.46 -15.87 5.09
N LEU A 88 24.52 -16.79 5.16
CA LEU A 88 24.15 -17.51 6.37
C LEU A 88 24.21 -19.01 6.12
N PRO A 89 24.36 -19.83 7.18
CA PRO A 89 24.19 -21.28 7.06
C PRO A 89 22.79 -21.62 6.53
N PRO A 90 22.69 -22.54 5.54
CA PRO A 90 21.41 -23.06 5.07
C PRO A 90 20.56 -23.62 6.22
N LEU A 91 19.28 -23.30 6.20
CA LEU A 91 18.29 -23.71 7.20
C LEU A 91 17.51 -24.97 6.78
N GLY A 92 17.39 -25.23 5.47
CA GLY A 92 16.52 -26.27 4.92
C GLY A 92 15.05 -25.84 4.90
N ALA A 93 14.77 -24.59 4.53
CA ALA A 93 13.40 -24.09 4.52
C ALA A 93 12.53 -24.75 3.42
N ASN A 94 11.28 -25.10 3.75
CA ASN A 94 10.41 -25.82 2.81
C ASN A 94 9.58 -24.91 1.88
N SER A 95 9.40 -23.65 2.27
CA SER A 95 8.61 -22.66 1.52
C SER A 95 9.22 -21.26 1.63
N PHE A 96 8.71 -20.34 0.81
CA PHE A 96 8.93 -18.91 0.99
C PHE A 96 7.69 -18.29 1.63
N VAL A 97 7.84 -17.47 2.67
CA VAL A 97 6.71 -16.91 3.43
C VAL A 97 6.85 -15.41 3.69
N ILE A 98 5.72 -14.69 3.71
CA ILE A 98 5.69 -13.32 4.23
C ILE A 98 5.45 -13.41 5.74
N LEU A 99 6.46 -13.06 6.53
CA LEU A 99 6.35 -13.10 7.99
C LEU A 99 5.65 -11.84 8.51
N LYS A 100 5.13 -11.95 9.74
CA LYS A 100 4.63 -10.79 10.48
C LYS A 100 5.77 -9.80 10.67
N SER A 101 5.44 -8.51 10.62
CA SER A 101 6.45 -7.47 10.82
C SER A 101 7.03 -7.54 12.23
N GLU A 102 8.32 -7.31 12.33
CA GLU A 102 9.01 -7.23 13.61
C GLU A 102 9.12 -5.75 14.02
N GLY A 103 8.36 -5.40 15.06
CA GLY A 103 8.58 -4.15 15.79
C GLY A 103 9.87 -4.23 16.59
N LEU A 104 10.37 -3.08 17.06
CA LEU A 104 11.44 -3.09 18.05
C LEU A 104 10.94 -3.84 19.29
N ALA A 105 11.52 -5.01 19.56
CA ALA A 105 11.56 -5.48 20.93
C ALA A 105 12.25 -4.35 21.71
N VAL A 106 11.57 -3.82 22.73
CA VAL A 106 12.15 -2.86 23.67
C VAL A 106 13.18 -3.63 24.50
N SER A 107 14.32 -3.97 23.89
CA SER A 107 15.51 -4.36 24.63
C SER A 107 15.97 -3.10 25.33
N ALA A 108 15.81 -3.11 26.66
CA ALA A 108 16.14 -2.03 27.57
C ALA A 108 17.47 -1.36 27.18
N GLY A 109 17.41 -0.07 26.83
CA GLY A 109 18.59 0.80 26.84
C GLY A 109 19.16 1.26 25.50
N ARG A 110 18.60 0.87 24.34
CA ARG A 110 18.93 1.56 23.07
C ARG A 110 17.64 1.93 22.34
N GLN A 111 17.40 3.23 22.15
CA GLN A 111 16.47 3.69 21.13
C GLN A 111 17.05 3.25 19.79
N ALA A 112 16.64 2.08 19.30
CA ALA A 112 16.95 1.70 17.94
C ALA A 112 16.25 2.72 17.02
N GLU A 113 17.04 3.46 16.26
CA GLU A 113 16.55 4.51 15.39
C GLU A 113 15.54 3.94 14.38
N ARG A 114 14.35 4.56 14.31
CA ARG A 114 13.32 4.22 13.31
C ARG A 114 13.77 4.79 11.97
N GLU A 115 14.47 4.00 11.18
CA GLU A 115 15.02 4.43 9.89
C GLU A 115 14.06 4.19 8.71
N ALA A 116 13.02 3.37 8.88
CA ALA A 116 12.08 3.07 7.80
C ALA A 116 11.32 4.33 7.33
N LEU A 117 11.48 4.67 6.05
CA LEU A 117 10.81 5.83 5.46
C LEU A 117 9.40 5.45 4.97
N ILE A 118 8.42 6.28 5.34
CA ILE A 118 7.04 6.12 4.89
C ILE A 118 6.89 6.78 3.51
N PRO A 119 6.38 6.08 2.49
CA PRO A 119 6.18 6.66 1.17
C PRO A 119 5.12 7.79 1.20
N PRO A 120 5.21 8.75 0.27
CA PRO A 120 4.14 9.72 0.06
C PRO A 120 2.85 9.03 -0.41
N ASP A 121 1.72 9.72 -0.27
CA ASP A 121 0.46 9.28 -0.86
C ASP A 121 0.53 9.30 -2.39
N VAL A 122 -0.17 8.37 -3.03
CA VAL A 122 -0.13 8.21 -4.49
C VAL A 122 -1.55 8.26 -5.05
N ALA A 123 -1.73 8.99 -6.15
CA ALA A 123 -3.01 9.05 -6.86
C ALA A 123 -3.47 7.65 -7.30
N ILE A 124 -4.77 7.49 -7.52
CA ILE A 124 -5.36 6.23 -8.00
C ILE A 124 -4.68 5.77 -9.30
N CYS A 125 -4.32 4.48 -9.38
CA CYS A 125 -3.74 3.92 -10.59
C CYS A 125 -4.81 3.64 -11.65
N PRO A 126 -4.45 3.47 -12.94
CA PRO A 126 -5.40 3.19 -14.01
C PRO A 126 -6.28 1.95 -13.76
N ASP A 127 -5.74 0.93 -13.10
CA ASP A 127 -6.49 -0.27 -12.77
C ASP A 127 -7.60 -0.02 -11.76
N CYS A 128 -7.28 0.64 -10.64
CA CYS A 128 -8.30 0.98 -9.64
C CYS A 128 -9.29 2.00 -10.19
N ALA A 129 -8.85 2.91 -11.07
CA ALA A 129 -9.75 3.83 -11.76
C ALA A 129 -10.74 3.09 -12.66
N ARG A 130 -10.32 2.02 -13.34
CA ARG A 130 -11.23 1.17 -14.12
C ARG A 130 -12.22 0.43 -13.21
N GLU A 131 -11.77 -0.14 -12.11
CA GLU A 131 -12.63 -0.88 -11.16
C GLU A 131 -13.74 0.01 -10.57
N ILE A 132 -13.43 1.24 -10.15
CA ILE A 132 -14.47 2.13 -9.60
C ILE A 132 -15.50 2.59 -10.65
N ASN A 133 -15.17 2.50 -11.94
CA ASN A 133 -16.03 2.88 -13.05
C ASN A 133 -16.74 1.68 -13.72
N ASP A 134 -16.48 0.45 -13.27
CA ASP A 134 -17.08 -0.76 -13.83
C ASP A 134 -18.30 -1.19 -12.98
N PRO A 135 -19.54 -1.13 -13.52
CA PRO A 135 -20.75 -1.52 -12.79
C PRO A 135 -20.77 -2.98 -12.32
N PHE A 136 -19.92 -3.84 -12.88
CA PHE A 136 -19.82 -5.25 -12.51
C PHE A 136 -18.70 -5.52 -11.49
N ASP A 137 -17.84 -4.54 -11.20
CA ASP A 137 -16.82 -4.67 -10.16
C ASP A 137 -17.42 -4.40 -8.78
N ARG A 138 -16.95 -5.15 -7.78
CA ARG A 138 -17.37 -4.98 -6.38
C ARG A 138 -16.96 -3.64 -5.76
N HIS A 139 -16.06 -2.91 -6.40
CA HIS A 139 -15.61 -1.58 -6.01
C HIS A 139 -16.28 -0.46 -6.81
N TYR A 140 -17.30 -0.76 -7.62
CA TYR A 140 -18.05 0.24 -8.36
C TYR A 140 -18.48 1.41 -7.47
N ASN A 141 -18.14 2.65 -7.86
CA ASN A 141 -18.37 3.88 -7.10
C ASN A 141 -17.82 3.91 -5.66
N TYR A 142 -16.86 3.03 -5.32
CA TYR A 142 -16.23 3.01 -4.00
C TYR A 142 -15.05 4.00 -3.93
N PRO A 143 -15.16 5.11 -3.17
CA PRO A 143 -14.21 6.22 -3.26
C PRO A 143 -12.89 5.98 -2.52
N PHE A 144 -12.79 4.90 -1.74
CA PHE A 144 -11.58 4.55 -0.99
C PHE A 144 -10.80 3.39 -1.63
N THR A 145 -11.13 3.03 -2.86
CA THR A 145 -10.45 1.96 -3.62
C THR A 145 -8.98 2.27 -3.82
N ASN A 146 -8.13 1.31 -3.50
CA ASN A 146 -6.69 1.39 -3.67
C ASN A 146 -6.08 -0.01 -3.81
N CYS A 147 -4.81 -0.07 -4.21
CA CYS A 147 -4.01 -1.30 -4.26
C CYS A 147 -2.59 -1.05 -3.75
N THR A 148 -1.71 -2.04 -3.87
CA THR A 148 -0.29 -1.90 -3.48
C THR A 148 0.43 -0.77 -4.22
N ASN A 149 -0.03 -0.40 -5.42
CA ASN A 149 0.56 0.61 -6.31
C ASN A 149 -0.06 2.01 -6.23
N CYS A 150 -1.10 2.23 -5.41
CA CYS A 150 -1.73 3.55 -5.28
C CYS A 150 -2.44 3.77 -3.93
N GLY A 151 -2.96 4.98 -3.73
CA GLY A 151 -3.75 5.35 -2.57
C GLY A 151 -2.91 5.90 -1.41
N PRO A 152 -3.56 6.08 -0.24
CA PRO A 152 -2.92 6.71 0.90
C PRO A 152 -1.82 5.85 1.50
N ARG A 153 -0.79 6.52 1.99
CA ARG A 153 0.37 5.98 2.70
C ARG A 153 0.65 6.89 3.89
N PHE A 154 1.44 7.93 3.70
CA PHE A 154 1.83 8.88 4.74
C PHE A 154 0.63 9.37 5.56
N THR A 155 -0.46 9.80 4.93
CA THR A 155 -1.60 10.38 5.66
C THR A 155 -2.36 9.41 6.56
N ILE A 156 -2.18 8.09 6.35
CA ILE A 156 -2.88 7.06 7.14
C ILE A 156 -1.95 6.26 8.05
N THR A 157 -0.63 6.40 7.90
CA THR A 157 0.33 5.66 8.72
C THR A 157 0.46 6.30 10.10
N LEU A 158 0.27 5.49 11.14
CA LEU A 158 0.44 5.90 12.53
C LEU A 158 1.83 5.54 13.05
N GLU A 159 2.35 4.37 12.66
CA GLU A 159 3.66 3.87 13.09
C GLU A 159 4.28 2.91 12.07
N VAL A 160 5.60 2.71 12.14
CA VAL A 160 6.35 1.66 11.43
C VAL A 160 6.71 0.51 12.38
N PRO A 161 6.68 -0.76 11.94
CA PRO A 161 6.56 -1.22 10.55
C PRO A 161 5.18 -1.00 9.91
N TYR A 162 5.15 -0.72 8.60
CA TYR A 162 3.92 -0.49 7.85
C TYR A 162 3.09 -1.77 7.73
N ASP A 163 2.07 -1.85 8.58
CA ASP A 163 1.03 -2.86 8.59
C ASP A 163 -0.31 -2.23 8.91
N ARG A 164 -1.41 -2.90 8.52
CA ARG A 164 -2.78 -2.40 8.68
C ARG A 164 -3.07 -1.92 10.11
N ILE A 165 -2.62 -2.67 11.12
CA ILE A 165 -2.81 -2.34 12.54
C ILE A 165 -2.14 -1.03 12.95
N ASN A 166 -1.08 -0.63 12.24
CA ASN A 166 -0.34 0.61 12.45
C ASN A 166 -0.79 1.73 11.50
N THR A 167 -2.03 1.66 11.00
CA THR A 167 -2.65 2.69 10.16
C THR A 167 -4.05 3.05 10.67
N SER A 168 -4.61 4.15 10.18
CA SER A 168 -6.01 4.49 10.43
C SER A 168 -7.01 3.44 9.89
N MET A 169 -6.55 2.47 9.08
CA MET A 169 -7.37 1.35 8.61
C MET A 169 -7.53 0.23 9.65
N ALA A 170 -6.85 0.29 10.79
CA ALA A 170 -6.94 -0.70 11.86
C ALA A 170 -8.38 -0.89 12.40
N GLY A 171 -9.18 0.18 12.42
CA GLY A 171 -10.58 0.13 12.86
C GLY A 171 -11.54 -0.53 11.87
N PHE A 172 -11.10 -0.82 10.63
CA PHE A 172 -11.92 -1.40 9.57
C PHE A 172 -11.54 -2.87 9.37
N VAL A 173 -12.29 -3.79 9.96
CA VAL A 173 -12.03 -5.24 9.86
C VAL A 173 -12.34 -5.74 8.46
N MET A 174 -11.39 -6.42 7.79
CA MET A 174 -11.59 -6.91 6.42
C MET A 174 -12.72 -7.93 6.35
N CYS A 175 -13.64 -7.77 5.38
CA CYS A 175 -14.63 -8.81 5.05
C CYS A 175 -13.95 -10.04 4.42
N PRO A 176 -14.67 -11.18 4.25
CA PRO A 176 -14.12 -12.37 3.64
C PRO A 176 -13.50 -12.13 2.25
N ALA A 177 -14.18 -11.37 1.39
CA ALA A 177 -13.67 -11.08 0.04
C ALA A 177 -12.34 -10.29 0.07
N CYS A 178 -12.26 -9.22 0.86
CA CYS A 178 -11.01 -8.46 1.02
C CYS A 178 -9.91 -9.30 1.67
N THR A 179 -10.27 -10.19 2.59
CA THR A 179 -9.32 -11.14 3.20
C THR A 179 -8.76 -12.11 2.16
N THR A 180 -9.60 -12.63 1.25
CA THR A 180 -9.15 -13.50 0.15
C THR A 180 -8.16 -12.78 -0.76
N GLU A 181 -8.47 -11.57 -1.21
CA GLU A 181 -7.56 -10.79 -2.06
C GLU A 181 -6.26 -10.44 -1.35
N TYR A 182 -6.33 -10.09 -0.06
CA TYR A 182 -5.14 -9.76 0.74
C TYR A 182 -4.16 -10.93 0.84
N HIS A 183 -4.66 -12.18 0.89
CA HIS A 183 -3.84 -13.39 1.03
C HIS A 183 -3.58 -14.12 -0.30
N ASN A 184 -4.23 -13.75 -1.40
CA ASN A 184 -4.05 -14.38 -2.71
C ASN A 184 -2.85 -13.78 -3.44
N PRO A 185 -1.76 -14.53 -3.66
CA PRO A 185 -0.57 -13.99 -4.34
C PRO A 185 -0.83 -13.50 -5.76
N ASN A 186 -1.84 -14.06 -6.44
CA ASN A 186 -2.19 -13.70 -7.81
C ASN A 186 -3.10 -12.47 -7.89
N ASP A 187 -3.50 -11.91 -6.74
CA ASP A 187 -4.30 -10.69 -6.68
C ASP A 187 -3.41 -9.44 -6.59
N ARG A 188 -3.79 -8.37 -7.28
CA ARG A 188 -3.11 -7.06 -7.20
C ARG A 188 -3.16 -6.44 -5.81
N ARG A 189 -4.12 -6.83 -4.97
CA ARG A 189 -4.29 -6.41 -3.58
C ARG A 189 -3.60 -7.35 -2.59
N PHE A 190 -2.80 -8.31 -3.06
CA PHE A 190 -1.97 -9.16 -2.21
C PHE A 190 -1.10 -8.29 -1.27
N HIS A 191 -1.31 -8.44 0.05
CA HIS A 191 -0.69 -7.61 1.09
C HIS A 191 -0.90 -6.09 0.98
N ALA A 192 -1.93 -5.61 0.28
CA ALA A 192 -2.34 -4.21 0.31
C ALA A 192 -2.92 -3.87 1.70
N GLN A 193 -2.11 -3.24 2.55
CA GLN A 193 -2.51 -2.91 3.94
C GLN A 193 -3.80 -2.09 4.05
N PRO A 194 -4.08 -1.11 3.17
CA PRO A 194 -5.32 -0.33 3.21
C PRO A 194 -6.45 -0.92 2.35
N VAL A 195 -6.38 -2.20 1.97
CA VAL A 195 -7.46 -2.86 1.20
C VAL A 195 -8.79 -2.77 1.93
N ALA A 196 -9.83 -2.41 1.19
CA ALA A 196 -11.18 -2.22 1.69
C ALA A 196 -12.17 -2.24 0.53
N CYS A 197 -13.45 -2.37 0.84
CA CYS A 197 -14.55 -2.30 -0.12
C CYS A 197 -15.78 -1.68 0.54
N PRO A 198 -16.91 -1.47 -0.19
CA PRO A 198 -18.13 -0.90 0.37
C PRO A 198 -18.68 -1.63 1.61
N VAL A 199 -18.34 -2.91 1.81
CA VAL A 199 -18.83 -3.71 2.94
C VAL A 199 -18.04 -3.45 4.23
N CYS A 200 -16.71 -3.33 4.13
CA CYS A 200 -15.85 -3.35 5.31
C CYS A 200 -15.02 -2.08 5.52
N GLY A 201 -15.03 -1.18 4.55
CA GLY A 201 -14.21 0.02 4.58
C GLY A 201 -14.94 1.27 5.04
N PRO A 202 -14.23 2.41 5.02
CA PRO A 202 -14.82 3.72 5.27
C PRO A 202 -15.99 4.00 4.32
N GLN A 203 -16.95 4.78 4.80
CA GLN A 203 -18.11 5.25 4.06
C GLN A 203 -18.10 6.77 3.95
N VAL A 204 -18.76 7.29 2.92
CA VAL A 204 -18.97 8.72 2.76
C VAL A 204 -20.23 9.12 3.52
N GLU A 205 -20.14 10.20 4.27
CA GLU A 205 -21.27 10.85 4.92
C GLU A 205 -21.37 12.29 4.42
N LEU A 206 -22.59 12.72 4.05
CA LEU A 206 -22.88 14.11 3.73
C LEU A 206 -23.56 14.74 4.93
N VAL A 207 -23.03 15.88 5.38
CA VAL A 207 -23.58 16.64 6.50
C VAL A 207 -23.76 18.11 6.12
N THR A 208 -24.77 18.75 6.70
CA THR A 208 -25.00 20.19 6.60
C THR A 208 -23.98 20.96 7.45
N ASN A 209 -23.99 22.29 7.35
CA ASN A 209 -23.14 23.14 8.21
C ASN A 209 -23.57 23.14 9.68
N GLN A 210 -24.73 22.56 10.01
CA GLN A 210 -25.19 22.31 11.38
C GLN A 210 -24.79 20.90 11.86
N GLY A 211 -24.16 20.09 11.02
CA GLY A 211 -23.79 18.70 11.34
C GLY A 211 -24.93 17.69 11.16
N GLU A 212 -26.02 18.08 10.50
CA GLU A 212 -27.15 17.18 10.24
C GLU A 212 -26.87 16.33 9.01
N VAL A 213 -27.15 15.02 9.09
CA VAL A 213 -26.93 14.10 7.97
C VAL A 213 -27.92 14.40 6.85
N VAL A 214 -27.39 14.62 5.64
CA VAL A 214 -28.20 14.79 4.43
C VAL A 214 -28.68 13.41 3.98
N ALA A 215 -29.99 13.19 4.03
CA ALA A 215 -30.60 11.94 3.59
C ALA A 215 -30.45 11.75 2.07
N THR A 216 -29.41 11.02 1.65
CA THR A 216 -29.23 10.56 0.27
C THR A 216 -28.84 9.09 0.24
N LYS A 217 -29.38 8.35 -0.74
CA LYS A 217 -28.94 6.97 -1.02
C LYS A 217 -27.65 6.92 -1.83
N ASP A 218 -27.35 8.01 -2.53
CA ASP A 218 -26.20 8.15 -3.41
C ASP A 218 -25.45 9.42 -3.03
N TRP A 219 -24.32 9.24 -2.35
CA TRP A 219 -23.47 10.33 -1.90
C TRP A 219 -22.90 11.12 -3.08
N LEU A 220 -22.63 10.46 -4.22
CA LEU A 220 -22.05 11.08 -5.40
C LEU A 220 -23.06 12.01 -6.06
N LYS A 221 -24.28 11.49 -6.29
CA LYS A 221 -25.39 12.30 -6.80
C LYS A 221 -25.72 13.45 -5.85
N GLY A 222 -25.79 13.20 -4.54
CA GLY A 222 -26.03 14.23 -3.54
C GLY A 222 -25.01 15.36 -3.59
N CYS A 223 -23.71 15.02 -3.67
CA CYS A 223 -22.65 16.01 -3.86
C CYS A 223 -22.82 16.81 -5.16
N TRP A 224 -23.16 16.14 -6.26
CA TRP A 224 -23.36 16.79 -7.55
C TRP A 224 -24.54 17.76 -7.53
N ASP A 225 -25.68 17.36 -6.97
CA ASP A 225 -26.88 18.20 -6.86
C ASP A 225 -26.60 19.44 -6.02
N ILE A 226 -25.83 19.33 -4.93
CA ILE A 226 -25.43 20.46 -4.10
C ILE A 226 -24.58 21.46 -4.91
N LEU A 227 -23.59 20.96 -5.65
CA LEU A 227 -22.72 21.79 -6.49
C LEU A 227 -23.49 22.47 -7.63
N GLN A 228 -24.40 21.75 -8.30
CA GLN A 228 -25.27 22.27 -9.36
C GLN A 228 -26.21 23.38 -8.87
N ASN A 229 -26.63 23.31 -7.61
CA ASN A 229 -27.44 24.36 -6.97
C ASN A 229 -26.61 25.57 -6.49
N GLY A 230 -25.35 25.72 -6.93
CA GLY A 230 -24.48 26.87 -6.63
C GLY A 230 -23.91 26.88 -5.21
N ASN A 231 -24.03 25.77 -4.47
CA ASN A 231 -23.53 25.68 -3.10
C ASN A 231 -22.04 25.28 -3.04
N ILE A 232 -21.47 25.39 -1.84
CA ILE A 232 -20.08 25.05 -1.55
C ILE A 232 -20.04 23.79 -0.69
N LEU A 233 -19.23 22.82 -1.08
CA LEU A 233 -18.96 21.60 -0.31
C LEU A 233 -17.61 21.65 0.39
N ALA A 234 -17.55 21.18 1.63
CA ALA A 234 -16.31 20.81 2.29
C ALA A 234 -16.06 19.31 2.07
N LEU A 235 -15.00 18.97 1.35
CA LEU A 235 -14.65 17.59 0.98
C LEU A 235 -13.45 17.14 1.81
N LYS A 236 -13.61 16.06 2.58
CA LYS A 236 -12.50 15.41 3.28
C LYS A 236 -11.62 14.69 2.25
N SER A 237 -10.38 15.17 2.12
CA SER A 237 -9.31 14.55 1.35
C SER A 237 -8.31 13.86 2.30
N LEU A 238 -7.26 13.25 1.73
CA LEU A 238 -6.22 12.55 2.50
C LEU A 238 -5.47 13.50 3.45
N GLY A 239 -5.14 14.71 3.00
CA GLY A 239 -4.36 15.69 3.76
C GLY A 239 -5.18 16.74 4.53
N GLY A 240 -6.51 16.58 4.64
CA GLY A 240 -7.39 17.55 5.29
C GLY A 240 -8.64 17.85 4.46
N PHE A 241 -9.23 19.03 4.64
CA PHE A 241 -10.47 19.41 3.95
C PHE A 241 -10.20 20.39 2.81
N LEU A 242 -10.92 20.19 1.70
CA LEU A 242 -10.98 21.09 0.55
C LEU A 242 -12.35 21.74 0.48
N LEU A 243 -12.41 22.99 0.01
CA LEU A 243 -13.68 23.65 -0.31
C LEU A 243 -13.88 23.63 -1.82
N ALA A 244 -15.00 23.08 -2.28
CA ALA A 244 -15.34 22.92 -3.68
C ALA A 244 -16.64 23.66 -4.03
N CYS A 245 -16.66 24.29 -5.20
CA CYS A 245 -17.85 24.84 -5.84
C CYS A 245 -17.69 24.69 -7.36
N LEU A 246 -18.75 24.88 -8.15
CA LEU A 246 -18.63 24.89 -9.61
C LEU A 246 -17.79 26.09 -10.07
N ALA A 247 -16.70 25.83 -10.79
CA ALA A 247 -15.77 26.87 -11.25
C ALA A 247 -16.40 27.80 -12.31
N GLN A 248 -17.37 27.29 -13.07
CA GLN A 248 -18.11 28.07 -14.08
C GLN A 248 -19.21 28.96 -13.47
N ASP A 249 -19.64 28.69 -12.23
CA ASP A 249 -20.60 29.52 -11.52
C ASP A 249 -19.88 30.69 -10.83
N ARG A 250 -19.94 31.86 -11.46
CA ARG A 250 -19.33 33.09 -10.96
C ARG A 250 -19.84 33.48 -9.58
N LEU A 251 -21.12 33.26 -9.28
CA LEU A 251 -21.72 33.61 -7.99
C LEU A 251 -21.19 32.68 -6.90
N ALA A 252 -21.16 31.37 -7.14
CA ALA A 252 -20.60 30.39 -6.19
C ALA A 252 -19.13 30.69 -5.85
N VAL A 253 -18.31 31.02 -6.86
CA VAL A 253 -16.90 31.40 -6.68
C VAL A 253 -16.77 32.68 -5.84
N GLN A 254 -17.59 33.70 -6.10
CA GLN A 254 -17.59 34.94 -5.30
C GLN A 254 -17.97 34.68 -3.85
N VAL A 255 -19.00 33.85 -3.61
CA VAL A 255 -19.43 33.47 -2.26
C VAL A 255 -18.32 32.70 -1.54
N LEU A 256 -17.64 31.78 -2.21
CA LEU A 256 -16.52 31.03 -1.63
C LEU A 256 -15.37 31.95 -1.25
N ARG A 257 -14.96 32.86 -2.14
CA ARG A 257 -13.89 33.84 -1.88
C ARG A 257 -14.22 34.74 -0.68
N ARG A 258 -15.45 35.24 -0.62
CA ARG A 258 -15.93 36.05 0.51
C ARG A 258 -15.91 35.27 1.82
N ARG A 259 -16.49 34.06 1.86
CA ARG A 259 -16.55 33.23 3.07
C ARG A 259 -15.17 32.78 3.56
N LYS A 260 -14.24 32.52 2.64
CA LYS A 260 -12.86 32.12 2.95
C LYS A 260 -11.94 33.29 3.32
N GLY A 261 -12.38 34.54 3.13
CA GLY A 261 -11.50 35.71 3.29
C GLY A 261 -10.35 35.77 2.28
N ARG A 262 -10.54 35.19 1.07
CA ARG A 262 -9.49 35.08 0.03
C ARG A 262 -9.93 35.75 -1.26
N GLN A 263 -9.66 37.05 -1.39
CA GLN A 263 -10.16 37.84 -2.52
C GLN A 263 -9.47 37.51 -3.84
N ALA A 264 -8.13 37.61 -3.92
CA ALA A 264 -7.42 37.60 -5.20
C ALA A 264 -6.50 36.39 -5.45
N LYS A 265 -6.08 35.67 -4.40
CA LYS A 265 -5.14 34.55 -4.57
C LYS A 265 -5.78 33.49 -5.49
N PRO A 266 -5.13 33.11 -6.62
CA PRO A 266 -5.70 32.24 -7.66
C PRO A 266 -6.41 31.03 -7.09
#